data_AF-A0A6B3CED2-F1
#
_entry.id   AF-A0A6B3CED2-F1
#
_cell.length_a   1.000
_cell.length_b   1.000
_cell.length_c   1.000
_cell.angle_alpha   90.00
_cell.angle_beta   90.00
_cell.angle_gamma   90.00
#
_symmetry.space_group_name_H-M   'P 1'
#
loop_
_entity.id
_entity.type
_entity.pdbx_description
1 polymer ?
#
loop_
_entity_poly.entity_id
_entity_poly.type
_entity_poly.pdbx_seq_one_letter_code
_entity_poly.pdbx_strand_id
1 'polypeptide(L)' 'LAERGYQPEYGARPLRRTIQREVDNELSRLLLDGRVAEGGRVTVDVEDGRLAFRTPERPVPEL' A
#
# COMPACT_ATOMS: atom_id res chain seq x y z
N LEU A 1 -10.27 9.08 -9.13
CA LEU A 1 -9.23 9.44 -8.13
C LEU A 1 -8.49 10.75 -8.41
N ALA A 2 -8.87 11.52 -9.43
CA ALA A 2 -8.17 12.74 -9.83
C ALA A 2 -8.61 14.02 -9.09
N GLU A 3 -9.54 13.97 -8.14
CA GLU A 3 -10.23 15.18 -7.66
C GLU A 3 -9.92 15.61 -6.23
N ARG A 4 -9.03 14.92 -5.49
CA ARG A 4 -8.77 15.26 -4.07
C ARG A 4 -7.32 15.61 -3.72
N GLY A 5 -6.58 16.23 -4.65
CA GLY A 5 -5.23 16.70 -4.32
C GLY A 5 -4.43 17.34 -5.45
N TYR A 6 -5.07 17.79 -6.53
CA TYR A 6 -4.36 18.44 -7.61
C TYR A 6 -4.12 19.92 -7.25
N GLN A 7 -3.02 20.19 -6.54
CA GLN A 7 -2.40 21.50 -6.50
C GLN A 7 -1.26 21.49 -7.53
N PRO A 8 -1.49 22.07 -8.74
CA PRO A 8 -0.53 22.01 -9.85
C PRO A 8 0.84 22.62 -9.51
N GLU A 9 0.89 23.49 -8.50
CA GLU A 9 2.07 24.29 -8.12
C GLU A 9 3.21 23.47 -7.49
N TYR A 10 2.96 22.24 -7.00
CA TYR A 10 3.98 21.38 -6.37
C TYR A 10 4.28 20.07 -7.10
N GLY A 11 3.52 19.74 -8.15
CA GLY A 11 3.58 18.43 -8.83
C GLY A 11 3.41 17.24 -7.86
N ALA A 12 3.81 16.03 -8.27
CA ALA A 12 3.66 14.81 -7.47
C ALA A 12 4.67 14.67 -6.29
N ARG A 13 5.55 15.64 -6.06
CA ARG A 13 6.67 15.52 -5.10
C ARG A 13 6.24 15.47 -3.63
N PRO A 14 5.29 16.30 -3.15
CA PRO A 14 4.77 16.17 -1.80
C PRO A 14 4.04 14.85 -1.58
N LEU A 15 3.31 14.39 -2.60
CA LEU A 15 2.55 13.14 -2.57
C LEU A 15 3.45 11.92 -2.37
N ARG A 16 4.63 11.88 -3.00
CA ARG A 16 5.54 10.73 -2.90
C ARG A 16 5.93 10.40 -1.47
N ARG A 17 6.30 11.39 -0.66
CA ARG A 17 6.71 11.17 0.74
C ARG A 17 5.54 10.72 1.62
N THR A 18 4.36 11.29 1.38
CA THR A 18 3.16 10.90 2.12
C THR A 18 2.73 9.49 1.77
N ILE A 19 2.67 9.14 0.48
CA ILE A 19 2.38 7.77 0.02
C ILE A 19 3.38 6.79 0.60
N GLN A 20 4.69 7.11 0.55
CA GLN A 20 5.72 6.21 1.07
C GLN A 20 5.57 5.94 2.56
N ARG A 21 5.32 6.98 3.38
CA ARG A 21 5.09 6.79 4.83
C ARG A 21 3.84 5.96 5.12
N GLU A 22 2.74 6.23 4.43
CA GLU A 22 1.50 5.48 4.63
C GLU A 22 1.66 4.00 4.23
N VAL A 23 2.35 3.74 3.12
CA VAL A 23 2.66 2.38 2.65
C VAL A 23 3.60 1.66 3.62
N ASP A 24 4.69 2.29 4.07
CA ASP A 24 5.65 1.68 5.01
C ASP A 24 4.98 1.32 6.35
N ASN A 25 4.12 2.22 6.85
CA ASN A 25 3.37 1.99 8.09
C ASN A 25 2.42 0.79 7.97
N GLU A 26 1.68 0.70 6.86
CA GLU A 26 0.71 -0.39 6.68
C GLU A 26 1.39 -1.73 6.39
N LEU A 27 2.47 -1.75 5.60
CA LEU A 27 3.28 -2.96 5.39
C LEU A 27 3.85 -3.48 6.71
N SER A 28 4.32 -2.59 7.58
CA SER A 28 4.80 -2.96 8.91
C SER A 28 3.71 -3.64 9.73
N ARG A 29 2.47 -3.13 9.72
CA ARG A 29 1.33 -3.77 10.38
C ARG A 29 1.00 -5.14 9.77
N LEU A 30 0.93 -5.23 8.45
CA LEU A 30 0.61 -6.48 7.75
C LEU A 30 1.64 -7.59 8.02
N LEU A 31 2.92 -7.23 8.17
CA LEU A 31 3.98 -8.14 8.58
C LEU A 31 3.82 -8.59 10.04
N LEU A 32 3.55 -7.65 10.96
CA LEU A 32 3.33 -7.96 12.38
C LEU A 32 2.08 -8.84 12.60
N ASP A 33 1.04 -8.62 11.80
CA ASP A 33 -0.20 -9.42 11.83
C ASP A 33 -0.03 -10.81 11.17
N GLY A 34 1.14 -11.10 10.58
CA GLY A 34 1.42 -12.35 9.89
C GLY A 34 0.66 -12.53 8.57
N ARG A 35 -0.04 -11.49 8.09
CA ARG A 35 -0.80 -11.49 6.83
C ARG A 35 0.13 -11.45 5.62
N VAL A 36 1.34 -10.93 5.78
CA VAL A 36 2.41 -10.97 4.78
C VAL A 36 3.58 -11.75 5.37
N ALA A 37 4.04 -12.76 4.65
CA ALA A 37 5.27 -13.47 4.99
C ALA A 37 6.49 -12.77 4.36
N GLU A 38 7.68 -13.07 4.86
CA GLU A 38 8.92 -12.65 4.21
C GLU A 38 8.97 -13.18 2.77
N GLY A 39 9.34 -12.32 1.82
CA GLY A 39 9.23 -12.62 0.37
C GLY A 39 7.82 -12.59 -0.20
N GLY A 40 6.81 -12.29 0.61
CA GLY A 40 5.42 -12.12 0.20
C GLY A 40 5.22 -10.91 -0.70
N ARG A 41 4.30 -11.03 -1.66
CA ARG A 41 3.90 -9.92 -2.52
C ARG A 41 2.72 -9.18 -1.89
N VAL A 42 2.73 -7.85 -1.92
CA VAL A 42 1.58 -7.02 -1.55
C VAL A 42 1.24 -6.13 -2.74
N THR A 43 -0.01 -6.18 -3.18
CA THR A 43 -0.53 -5.27 -4.19
C THR A 43 -1.17 -4.09 -3.50
N VAL A 44 -0.72 -2.87 -3.83
CA VAL A 44 -1.29 -1.63 -3.32
C VAL A 44 -2.04 -0.94 -4.45
N ASP A 45 -3.29 -0.60 -4.21
CA ASP A 45 -4.13 0.15 -5.12
C ASP A 45 -4.79 1.34 -4.40
N VAL A 46 -5.55 2.14 -5.11
CA VAL A 46 -6.33 3.23 -4.54
C VAL A 46 -7.82 2.96 -4.79
N GLU A 47 -8.60 2.86 -3.71
CA GLU A 47 -10.05 2.66 -3.73
C GLU A 47 -10.70 3.78 -2.94
N ASP A 48 -11.71 4.45 -3.52
CA ASP A 48 -12.44 5.56 -2.89
C ASP A 48 -11.56 6.71 -2.33
N GLY A 49 -10.38 6.92 -2.92
CA GLY A 49 -9.43 7.95 -2.49
C GLY A 49 -8.55 7.53 -1.32
N ARG A 50 -8.53 6.25 -0.96
CA ARG A 50 -7.70 5.66 0.10
C ARG A 50 -6.83 4.55 -0.47
N LEU A 51 -5.68 4.31 0.18
CA LEU A 51 -4.82 3.19 -0.17
C LEU A 51 -5.48 1.88 0.28
N ALA A 52 -5.59 0.92 -0.63
CA ALA A 52 -6.07 -0.43 -0.38
C ALA A 52 -4.92 -1.42 -0.57
N PHE A 53 -4.75 -2.33 0.39
CA PHE A 53 -3.66 -3.31 0.41
C PHE A 53 -4.22 -4.71 0.27
N ARG A 54 -3.76 -5.44 -0.76
CA ARG A 54 -4.17 -6.82 -1.05
C ARG A 54 -2.97 -7.73 -0.98
N THR A 55 -3.05 -8.73 -0.12
CA THR A 55 -2.08 -9.82 -0.03
C THR A 55 -2.64 -11.01 -0.81
N PRO A 56 -1.89 -11.63 -1.74
CA PRO A 56 -2.30 -12.93 -2.25
C PRO A 56 -2.37 -13.87 -1.04
N GLU A 57 -3.46 -14.63 -0.93
CA GLU A 57 -3.53 -15.71 0.04
C GLU A 57 -2.29 -16.59 -0.16
N ARG A 58 -1.62 -16.90 0.94
CA ARG A 58 -0.45 -17.78 0.94
C ARG A 58 -0.90 -19.06 0.23
N PRO A 59 -0.30 -19.49 -0.90
CA PRO A 59 -0.58 -20.83 -1.39
C PRO A 59 -0.18 -21.75 -0.24
N VAL A 60 -1.18 -22.47 0.31
CA VAL A 60 -0.93 -23.51 1.30
C VAL A 60 0.09 -24.43 0.64
N PRO A 61 1.29 -24.63 1.22
CA PRO A 61 2.22 -25.57 0.64
C PRO A 61 1.51 -26.93 0.62
N GLU A 62 1.27 -27.46 -0.58
CA GLU A 62 0.78 -28.82 -0.75
C GLU A 62 1.81 -29.74 -0.07
N LEU A 63 1.37 -30.41 1.00
CA LEU A 63 2.14 -31.39 1.77
C LEU A 63 2.42 -32.65 0.94
#